data_AF-A0A2E0RQ32-F1
#
_entry.id   AF-A0A2E0RQ32-F1
#
_cell.length_a   1.000
_cell.length_b   1.000
_cell.length_c   1.000
_cell.angle_alpha   90.00
_cell.angle_beta   90.00
_cell.angle_gamma   90.00
#
_symmetry.space_group_name_H-M   'P 1'
#
loop_
_entity.id
_entity.type
_entity.pdbx_description
1 polymer ?
#
loop_
_entity_poly.entity_id
_entity_poly.type
_entity_poly.pdbx_seq_one_letter_code
_entity_poly.pdbx_strand_id
1 'polypeptide(L)'
;MAPSAAGHVTAFPCDRGVPTASNLNYGAGETVANLVMVRPDADGRVCLRTHAATHLVVDHTGTWVDGLAPLDDPTRVTDTRRRP
;
A
#
# COMPACT_ATOMS: atom_id res chain seq x y z
N MET A 1 4.06 -15.14 5.35
CA MET A 1 3.03 -16.05 4.83
C MET A 1 2.43 -15.47 3.55
N ALA A 2 2.19 -16.26 2.49
CA ALA A 2 1.48 -15.76 1.29
C ALA A 2 -0.04 -15.64 1.56
N PRO A 3 -0.82 -14.89 0.76
CA PRO A 3 -2.26 -14.76 0.97
C PRO A 3 -2.97 -16.13 0.94
N SER A 4 -3.89 -16.39 1.87
CA SER A 4 -4.61 -17.67 1.93
C SER A 4 -5.84 -17.73 1.02
N ALA A 5 -6.28 -16.60 0.49
CA ALA A 5 -7.41 -16.46 -0.43
C ALA A 5 -7.15 -15.28 -1.38
N ALA A 6 -7.92 -15.22 -2.48
CA ALA A 6 -7.94 -14.05 -3.33
C ALA A 6 -8.44 -12.82 -2.57
N GLY A 7 -7.94 -11.64 -2.92
CA GLY A 7 -8.29 -10.41 -2.25
C GLY A 7 -7.71 -9.19 -2.93
N HIS A 8 -7.84 -8.06 -2.25
CA HIS A 8 -7.26 -6.81 -2.72
C HIS A 8 -6.87 -5.89 -1.57
N VAL A 9 -6.06 -4.89 -1.93
CA VAL A 9 -5.63 -3.78 -1.08
C VAL A 9 -6.23 -2.48 -1.59
N THR A 10 -6.77 -1.69 -0.67
CA THR A 10 -7.21 -0.31 -0.91
C THR A 10 -6.26 0.64 -0.18
N ALA A 11 -5.72 1.61 -0.90
CA ALA A 11 -4.87 2.68 -0.38
C ALA A 11 -5.65 4.00 -0.37
N PHE A 12 -5.62 4.72 0.74
CA PHE A 12 -6.45 5.92 0.91
C PHE A 12 -5.88 6.87 1.98
N PRO A 13 -6.25 8.16 1.96
CA PRO A 13 -5.94 9.09 3.05
C PRO A 13 -6.58 8.61 4.35
N CYS A 14 -5.83 8.57 5.45
CA CYS A 14 -6.33 8.05 6.73
C CYS A 14 -7.46 8.88 7.36
N ASP A 15 -7.62 10.14 6.94
CA ASP A 15 -8.65 11.08 7.39
C ASP A 15 -9.98 10.96 6.61
N ARG A 16 -10.12 9.95 5.76
CA ARG A 16 -11.33 9.70 4.95
C ARG A 16 -11.87 8.29 5.20
N GLY A 17 -13.16 8.11 4.90
CA GLY A 17 -13.77 6.77 4.86
C GLY A 17 -13.08 5.89 3.80
N VAL A 18 -13.02 4.58 4.06
CA VAL A 18 -12.46 3.60 3.13
C VAL A 18 -13.25 3.65 1.82
N PRO A 19 -12.61 3.94 0.66
CA PRO A 19 -13.30 3.98 -0.62
C PRO A 19 -13.60 2.57 -1.14
N THR A 20 -14.48 2.46 -2.14
CA THR A 20 -14.80 1.18 -2.80
C THR A 20 -13.75 0.72 -3.82
N ALA A 21 -12.82 1.59 -4.19
CA ALA A 21 -11.79 1.29 -5.17
C ALA A 21 -10.73 0.31 -4.62
N SER A 22 -10.30 -0.64 -5.46
CA SER A 22 -9.13 -1.47 -5.20
C SER A 22 -7.90 -0.93 -5.95
N ASN A 23 -6.71 -1.12 -5.37
CA ASN A 23 -5.45 -0.69 -5.95
C ASN A 23 -4.53 -1.86 -6.33
N LEU A 24 -4.54 -2.94 -5.56
CA LEU A 24 -3.76 -4.15 -5.85
C LEU A 24 -4.65 -5.36 -5.61
N ASN A 25 -4.89 -6.15 -6.66
CA ASN A 25 -5.64 -7.40 -6.56
C ASN A 25 -4.66 -8.58 -6.63
N TYR A 26 -4.94 -9.65 -5.90
CA TYR A 26 -4.08 -10.83 -5.83
C TYR A 26 -4.91 -12.11 -5.68
N GLY A 27 -4.38 -13.21 -6.19
CA GLY A 27 -4.88 -14.57 -5.95
C GLY A 27 -4.32 -15.18 -4.66
N ALA A 28 -4.84 -16.36 -4.30
CA ALA A 28 -4.30 -17.15 -3.21
C ALA A 28 -2.87 -17.62 -3.54
N GLY A 29 -1.95 -17.52 -2.57
CA GLY A 29 -0.55 -17.91 -2.74
C GLY A 29 0.30 -16.93 -3.55
N GLU A 30 -0.30 -15.91 -4.17
CA GLU A 30 0.43 -14.98 -5.02
C GLU A 30 1.14 -13.89 -4.22
N THR A 31 2.39 -13.63 -4.59
CA THR A 31 3.12 -12.43 -4.16
C THR A 31 3.27 -11.52 -5.37
N VAL A 32 2.49 -10.45 -5.40
CA VAL A 32 2.44 -9.49 -6.52
C VAL A 32 2.69 -8.07 -6.00
N ALA A 33 3.23 -7.22 -6.85
CA ALA A 33 3.52 -5.82 -6.55
C ALA A 33 2.75 -4.89 -7.50
N ASN A 34 2.42 -3.70 -7.02
CA ASN A 34 1.89 -2.60 -7.83
C ASN A 34 2.41 -1.26 -7.28
N LEU A 35 2.57 -0.26 -8.16
CA LEU A 35 2.84 1.12 -7.77
C LEU A 35 1.50 1.86 -7.63
N VAL A 36 1.32 2.60 -6.53
CA VAL A 36 0.09 3.34 -6.24
C VAL A 36 0.44 4.78 -5.89
N MET A 37 -0.27 5.73 -6.51
CA MET A 37 -0.25 7.13 -6.09
C MET A 37 -1.49 7.43 -5.27
N VAL A 38 -1.29 7.94 -4.05
CA VAL A 38 -2.35 8.35 -3.14
C VAL A 38 -1.99 9.68 -2.52
N ARG A 39 -2.98 10.57 -2.42
CA ARG A 39 -2.85 11.78 -1.61
C ARG A 39 -2.78 11.38 -0.13
N PRO A 40 -1.77 11.80 0.65
CA PRO A 40 -1.75 11.57 2.09
C PRO A 40 -2.82 12.41 2.81
N ASP A 41 -3.08 12.08 4.07
CA ASP A 41 -3.85 12.95 4.98
C ASP A 41 -3.03 14.18 5.41
N ALA A 42 -3.62 15.04 6.23
CA ALA A 42 -2.97 16.26 6.73
C ALA A 42 -1.68 16.00 7.55
N ASP A 43 -1.51 14.79 8.10
CA ASP A 43 -0.34 14.37 8.87
C ASP A 43 0.70 13.64 7.99
N GLY A 44 0.48 13.57 6.67
CA GLY A 44 1.36 12.86 5.75
C GLY A 44 1.16 11.34 5.73
N ARG A 45 0.06 10.82 6.29
CA ARG A 45 -0.19 9.37 6.40
C ARG A 45 -1.03 8.84 5.26
N VAL A 46 -0.74 7.59 4.92
CA VAL A 46 -1.54 6.77 3.99
C VAL A 46 -1.96 5.50 4.71
N CYS A 47 -3.24 5.17 4.59
CA CYS A 47 -3.82 3.97 5.17
C CYS A 47 -4.00 2.90 4.11
N LEU A 48 -3.76 1.65 4.50
CA LEU A 48 -3.94 0.47 3.67
C LEU A 48 -4.95 -0.46 4.32
N ARG A 49 -5.99 -0.85 3.58
CA ARG A 49 -6.98 -1.85 3.99
C ARG A 49 -6.78 -3.10 3.15
N THR A 50 -6.66 -4.25 3.81
CA THR A 50 -6.73 -5.56 3.16
C THR A 50 -8.15 -6.10 3.25
N HIS A 51 -8.71 -6.57 2.12
CA HIS A 51 -10.03 -7.19 2.11
C HIS A 51 -10.01 -8.65 2.61
N ALA A 52 -8.89 -9.33 2.43
CA ALA A 52 -8.63 -10.66 2.97
C ALA A 52 -7.28 -10.65 3.72
N ALA A 53 -7.13 -11.51 4.73
CA ALA A 53 -5.91 -11.59 5.53
C ALA A 53 -4.68 -11.85 4.62
N THR A 54 -3.72 -10.93 4.67
CA THR A 54 -2.46 -11.00 3.91
C THR A 54 -1.41 -10.13 4.59
N HIS A 55 -0.14 -10.33 4.24
CA HIS A 55 0.91 -9.40 4.62
C HIS A 55 1.14 -8.37 3.52
N LEU A 56 1.47 -7.15 3.95
CA LEU A 56 1.90 -6.04 3.13
C LEU A 56 3.37 -5.71 3.38
N VAL A 57 3.99 -5.25 2.29
CA VAL A 57 5.38 -4.83 2.16
C VAL A 57 5.31 -3.55 1.34
N VAL A 58 5.59 -2.40 1.94
CA VAL A 58 5.38 -1.08 1.33
C VAL A 58 6.71 -0.36 1.23
N ASP A 59 7.08 0.02 0.02
CA ASP A 59 8.22 0.89 -0.26
C ASP A 59 7.70 2.25 -0.72
N HIS A 60 8.31 3.32 -0.21
CA HIS A 60 8.10 4.67 -0.70
C HIS A 60 9.22 4.99 -1.69
N THR A 61 8.85 5.31 -2.93
CA THR A 61 9.79 5.54 -4.03
C THR A 61 9.87 7.01 -4.47
N GLY A 62 8.95 7.85 -4.01
CA GLY A 62 8.89 9.25 -4.44
C GLY A 62 7.55 9.90 -4.16
N THR A 63 7.53 11.23 -4.27
CA THR A 63 6.37 12.08 -3.97
C THR A 63 5.97 12.88 -5.20
N TRP A 64 4.70 13.24 -5.31
CA TRP A 64 4.22 14.14 -6.37
C TRP A 64 4.00 15.54 -5.79
N VAL A 65 4.79 16.51 -6.25
CA VAL A 65 4.67 17.93 -5.86
C VAL A 65 4.31 18.76 -7.09
N ASP A 66 5.30 19.25 -7.83
CA ASP A 66 5.16 19.89 -9.15
C ASP A 66 5.54 18.93 -10.30
N GLY A 67 5.33 17.64 -10.06
CA GLY A 67 5.84 16.53 -10.86
C GLY A 67 6.28 15.37 -9.97
N LEU A 68 6.65 14.25 -10.58
CA LEU A 68 7.24 13.13 -9.84
C LEU A 68 8.63 13.50 -9.36
N ALA A 69 8.81 13.53 -8.03
CA ALA A 69 10.11 13.64 -7.38
C ALA A 69 10.48 12.25 -6.81
N PRO A 70 11.26 11.43 -7.54
CA PRO A 70 11.73 10.15 -7.03
C PRO A 70 12.71 10.33 -5.87
N LEU A 71 12.75 9.35 -4.96
CA LEU A 71 13.84 9.25 -3.99
C LEU A 71 15.06 8.62 -4.65
N ASP A 72 16.27 9.04 -4.26
CA ASP A 72 17.52 8.40 -4.69
C ASP A 72 17.54 6.91 -4.30
N ASP A 73 17.03 6.61 -3.10
CA ASP A 73 16.85 5.25 -2.59
C ASP A 73 15.40 5.05 -2.09
N PRO A 74 14.65 4.07 -2.65
CA PRO A 74 13.37 3.66 -2.10
C PRO A 74 13.48 3.23 -0.64
N THR A 75 12.56 3.71 0.19
CA THR A 75 12.58 3.41 1.63
C THR A 75 11.46 2.43 2.00
N ARG A 76 11.80 1.38 2.74
CA ARG A 76 10.83 0.46 3.36
C ARG A 76 10.07 1.17 4.47
N VAL A 77 8.79 1.48 4.24
CA VAL A 77 7.94 2.14 5.26
C VAL A 77 7.32 1.11 6.20
N THR A 78 6.89 -0.03 5.67
CA THR A 78 6.35 -1.12 6.50
C THR A 78 6.56 -2.50 5.87
N ASP A 79 6.79 -3.50 6.71
CA ASP A 79 6.85 -4.92 6.35
C ASP A 79 6.15 -5.74 7.44
N THR A 80 4.88 -6.05 7.21
CA THR A 80 4.05 -6.78 8.16
C THR A 80 4.37 -8.28 8.24
N ARG A 81 5.27 -8.80 7.39
CA ARG A 81 5.73 -10.19 7.47
C ARG A 81 6.65 -10.38 8.66
N ARG A 82 7.36 -9.30 9.02
CA ARG A 82 8.21 -9.24 10.20
C ARG A 82 7.28 -8.87 11.35
N ARG A 83 6.88 -9.87 12.16
CA ARG A 83 6.33 -9.54 13.48
C ARG A 83 7.45 -8.85 14.29
N PRO A 84 7.13 -7.90 15.19
CA PRO A 84 8.09 -7.49 16.20
C PRO A 84 8.57 -8.69 17.01
#